data_AF-A0A7K1AZF1-F1
#
_entry.id   AF-A0A7K1AZF1-F1
#
_cell.length_a   1.000
_cell.length_b   1.000
_cell.length_c   1.000
_cell.angle_alpha   90.00
_cell.angle_beta   90.00
_cell.angle_gamma   90.00
#
_symmetry.space_group_name_H-M   'P 1'
#
loop_
_entity.id
_entity.type
_entity.pdbx_description
1 polymer ?
#
loop_
_entity_poly.entity_id
_entity_poly.type
_entity_poly.pdbx_seq_one_letter_code
_entity_poly.pdbx_strand_id
1 'polypeptide(L)'
;VGDYLSGGCHATIDAVGSADSIMDCLKFTRPRGRVVLLGMPAIVSLDLTGLWHRETALVGAYTYGTESMPDGTRKHTFDLAIETAAECQLERLVSASYRLDDYKDAIAHAAASGRRGAVKIVFDLRSTSERTKKETN
;
A
#
# COMPACT_ATOMS: atom_id res chain seq x y z
N VAL A 1 -17.84 -21.21 -19.10
CA VAL A 1 -17.14 -20.84 -17.85
C VAL A 1 -15.81 -20.24 -18.29
N GLY A 2 -15.65 -18.93 -18.20
CA GLY A 2 -14.43 -18.21 -18.62
C GLY A 2 -13.47 -17.99 -17.46
N ASP A 3 -12.45 -17.15 -17.65
CA ASP A 3 -11.36 -16.84 -16.70
C ASP A 3 -11.79 -16.10 -15.41
N TYR A 4 -13.08 -16.07 -15.07
CA TYR A 4 -13.64 -15.33 -13.94
C TYR A 4 -14.13 -16.26 -12.85
N LEU A 5 -13.86 -15.92 -11.59
CA LEU A 5 -14.41 -16.67 -10.46
C LEU A 5 -15.91 -16.39 -10.30
N SER A 6 -16.72 -17.42 -10.09
CA SER A 6 -18.18 -17.26 -9.89
C SER A 6 -18.51 -16.57 -8.56
N GLY A 7 -17.75 -16.88 -7.49
CA GLY A 7 -17.96 -16.37 -6.13
C GLY A 7 -17.05 -15.21 -5.71
N GLY A 8 -15.78 -15.22 -6.14
CA GLY A 8 -14.79 -14.12 -6.02
C GLY A 8 -14.58 -13.45 -4.64
N CYS A 9 -13.64 -12.52 -4.58
CA CYS A 9 -13.43 -11.65 -3.43
C CYS A 9 -14.48 -10.52 -3.40
N HIS A 10 -14.87 -10.08 -2.20
CA HIS A 10 -15.73 -8.90 -2.02
C HIS A 10 -15.09 -7.64 -2.58
N ALA A 11 -13.78 -7.50 -2.35
CA ALA A 11 -12.94 -6.49 -2.92
C ALA A 11 -11.54 -7.05 -3.22
N THR A 12 -10.88 -6.49 -4.23
CA THR A 12 -9.45 -6.66 -4.47
C THR A 12 -8.77 -5.30 -4.38
N ILE A 13 -7.51 -5.28 -3.94
CA ILE A 13 -6.68 -4.08 -3.87
C ILE A 13 -5.52 -4.27 -4.83
N ASP A 14 -5.50 -3.48 -5.89
CA ASP A 14 -4.38 -3.45 -6.82
C ASP A 14 -3.34 -2.43 -6.32
N ALA A 15 -2.18 -2.92 -5.90
CA ALA A 15 -1.06 -2.11 -5.42
C ALA A 15 0.09 -2.00 -6.45
N VAL A 16 -0.16 -2.39 -7.71
CA VAL A 16 0.87 -2.47 -8.77
C VAL A 16 0.60 -1.44 -9.88
N GLY A 17 -0.64 -1.36 -10.37
CA GLY A 17 -1.06 -0.43 -11.42
C GLY A 17 -0.80 -0.91 -12.85
N SER A 18 -0.43 -2.19 -13.04
CA SER A 18 -0.21 -2.76 -14.36
C SER A 18 -1.52 -3.24 -15.01
N ALA A 19 -1.55 -3.34 -16.34
CA ALA A 19 -2.72 -3.90 -17.04
C ALA A 19 -3.05 -5.31 -16.52
N ASP A 20 -2.04 -6.18 -16.40
CA ASP A 20 -2.21 -7.56 -15.94
C ASP A 20 -2.78 -7.64 -14.52
N SER A 21 -2.22 -6.86 -13.58
CA SER A 21 -2.67 -6.88 -12.19
C SER A 21 -4.10 -6.33 -12.02
N ILE A 22 -4.48 -5.33 -12.83
CA ILE A 22 -5.85 -4.82 -12.88
C ILE A 22 -6.80 -5.87 -13.46
N MET A 23 -6.40 -6.56 -14.53
CA MET A 23 -7.20 -7.63 -15.14
C MET A 23 -7.40 -8.81 -14.18
N ASP A 24 -6.36 -9.21 -13.44
CA ASP A 24 -6.45 -10.25 -12.41
C ASP A 24 -7.41 -9.83 -11.29
N CYS A 25 -7.36 -8.57 -10.85
CA CYS A 25 -8.32 -8.01 -9.91
C CYS A 25 -9.77 -8.12 -10.41
N LEU A 26 -10.03 -7.79 -11.69
CA LEU A 26 -11.35 -7.92 -12.29
C LEU A 26 -11.83 -9.38 -12.38
N LYS A 27 -10.92 -10.32 -12.65
CA LYS A 27 -11.21 -11.77 -12.71
C LYS A 27 -11.53 -12.37 -11.35
N PHE A 28 -10.81 -11.94 -10.31
CA PHE A 28 -10.98 -12.45 -8.94
C PHE A 28 -12.11 -11.78 -8.17
N THR A 29 -12.52 -10.57 -8.56
CA THR A 29 -13.61 -9.87 -7.88
C THR A 29 -14.97 -10.48 -8.22
N ARG A 30 -15.79 -10.68 -7.18
CA ARG A 30 -17.16 -11.18 -7.33
C ARG A 30 -18.04 -10.21 -8.12
N PRO A 31 -19.19 -10.65 -8.68
CA PRO A 31 -20.15 -9.72 -9.28
C PRO A 31 -20.59 -8.67 -8.25
N ARG A 32 -20.69 -7.40 -8.67
CA ARG A 32 -21.01 -6.25 -7.81
C ARG A 32 -20.02 -6.04 -6.65
N GLY A 33 -18.82 -6.63 -6.75
CA GLY A 33 -17.69 -6.35 -5.86
C GLY A 33 -16.93 -5.08 -6.27
N ARG A 34 -15.80 -4.81 -5.60
CA ARG A 34 -14.98 -3.61 -5.82
C ARG A 34 -13.51 -3.91 -6.04
N VAL A 35 -12.95 -3.43 -7.14
CA VAL A 35 -11.51 -3.27 -7.31
C VAL A 35 -11.11 -1.88 -6.82
N VAL A 36 -10.17 -1.82 -5.87
CA VAL A 36 -9.55 -0.58 -5.39
C VAL A 36 -8.16 -0.46 -6.01
N LEU A 37 -7.97 0.55 -6.84
CA LEU A 37 -6.70 0.84 -7.51
C LEU A 37 -5.88 1.83 -6.66
N LEU A 38 -4.84 1.31 -6.01
CA LEU A 38 -3.88 2.05 -5.18
C LEU A 38 -2.52 2.20 -5.87
N GLY A 39 -2.13 1.23 -6.69
CA GLY A 39 -0.96 1.35 -7.57
C GLY A 39 -1.09 2.58 -8.47
N MET A 40 0.04 3.11 -8.95
CA MET A 40 0.06 4.31 -9.78
C MET A 40 0.16 3.90 -11.27
N PRO A 41 -0.97 3.65 -11.95
CA PRO A 41 -0.95 3.28 -13.36
C PRO A 41 -0.45 4.44 -14.22
N ALA A 42 0.27 4.12 -15.29
CA ALA A 42 0.43 5.00 -16.44
C ALA A 42 -0.74 4.77 -17.42
N ILE A 43 -0.49 4.87 -18.73
CA ILE A 43 -1.48 4.47 -19.74
C ILE A 43 -1.48 2.94 -19.84
N VAL A 44 -2.65 2.32 -19.65
CA VAL A 44 -2.87 0.87 -19.76
C VAL A 44 -4.06 0.57 -20.66
N SER A 45 -4.07 -0.60 -21.30
CA SER A 45 -5.20 -1.12 -22.09
C SER A 45 -5.85 -2.26 -21.32
N LEU A 46 -7.18 -2.25 -21.20
CA LEU A 46 -7.95 -3.20 -20.39
C LEU A 46 -9.14 -3.75 -21.17
N ASP A 47 -9.43 -5.03 -20.98
CA ASP A 47 -10.71 -5.62 -21.40
C ASP A 47 -11.77 -5.38 -20.31
N LEU A 48 -12.69 -4.46 -20.58
CA LEU A 48 -13.74 -4.07 -19.64
C LEU A 48 -14.98 -4.98 -19.70
N THR A 49 -14.96 -6.07 -20.47
CA THR A 49 -16.08 -7.02 -20.55
C THR A 49 -16.45 -7.57 -19.17
N GLY A 50 -15.45 -7.90 -18.36
CA GLY A 50 -15.63 -8.36 -16.98
C GLY A 50 -16.23 -7.30 -16.06
N LEU A 51 -15.78 -6.05 -16.19
CA LEU A 51 -16.31 -4.90 -15.44
C LEU A 51 -17.79 -4.71 -15.73
N TRP A 52 -18.17 -4.70 -17.01
CA TRP A 52 -19.53 -4.44 -17.48
C TRP A 52 -20.52 -5.53 -17.07
N HIS A 53 -20.32 -6.78 -17.50
CA HIS A 53 -21.36 -7.81 -17.30
C HIS A 53 -21.51 -8.28 -15.84
N ARG A 54 -20.50 -8.01 -14.99
CA ARG A 54 -20.52 -8.36 -13.56
C ARG A 54 -20.83 -7.17 -12.67
N GLU A 55 -21.02 -5.98 -13.26
CA GLU A 55 -21.27 -4.74 -12.54
C GLU A 55 -20.22 -4.47 -11.44
N THR A 56 -18.96 -4.82 -11.71
CA THR A 56 -17.86 -4.61 -10.75
C THR A 56 -17.47 -3.13 -10.72
N ALA A 57 -17.29 -2.57 -9.52
CA ALA A 57 -16.80 -1.21 -9.37
C ALA A 57 -15.27 -1.17 -9.48
N LEU A 58 -14.72 -0.26 -10.30
CA LEU A 58 -13.30 0.08 -10.34
C LEU A 58 -13.12 1.49 -9.77
N VAL A 59 -12.45 1.60 -8.63
CA VAL A 59 -12.34 2.86 -7.87
C VAL A 59 -10.89 3.17 -7.58
N GLY A 60 -10.44 4.38 -7.90
CA GLY A 60 -9.11 4.87 -7.50
C GLY A 60 -9.11 5.29 -6.02
N ALA A 61 -8.05 4.95 -5.31
CA ALA A 61 -7.79 5.44 -3.96
C ALA A 61 -6.46 6.21 -3.96
N TYR A 62 -6.54 7.52 -3.72
CA TYR A 62 -5.37 8.38 -3.67
C TYR A 62 -5.20 8.96 -2.26
N THR A 63 -4.01 8.75 -1.70
CA THR A 63 -3.57 9.27 -0.40
C THR A 63 -4.53 8.97 0.75
N TYR A 64 -5.22 10.00 1.25
CA TYR A 64 -5.97 10.01 2.50
C TYR A 64 -6.99 11.16 2.48
N GLY A 65 -7.99 11.07 3.36
CA GLY A 65 -9.03 12.07 3.50
C GLY A 65 -9.81 11.91 4.80
N THR A 66 -11.11 12.16 4.70
CA THR A 66 -12.06 11.92 5.79
C THR A 66 -13.04 10.85 5.36
N GLU A 67 -12.99 9.73 6.08
CA GLU A 67 -13.81 8.55 5.84
C GLU A 67 -15.16 8.68 6.54
N SER A 68 -16.17 8.08 5.92
CA SER A 68 -17.48 7.87 6.54
C SER A 68 -17.52 6.46 7.13
N MET A 69 -17.74 6.37 8.43
CA MET A 69 -17.77 5.11 9.17
C MET A 69 -19.17 4.47 9.13
N PRO A 70 -19.28 3.14 9.35
CA PRO A 70 -20.57 2.44 9.35
C PRO A 70 -21.58 2.94 10.39
N ASP A 71 -21.12 3.51 11.48
CA ASP A 71 -21.95 4.11 12.54
C ASP A 71 -22.39 5.56 12.22
N GLY A 72 -22.06 6.07 11.03
CA GLY A 72 -22.38 7.43 10.58
C GLY A 72 -21.37 8.49 11.03
N THR A 73 -20.35 8.13 11.80
CA THR A 73 -19.30 9.07 12.20
C THR A 73 -18.33 9.35 11.06
N ARG A 74 -17.52 10.41 11.22
CA ARG A 74 -16.46 10.78 10.29
C ARG A 74 -15.12 10.65 10.99
N LYS A 75 -14.11 10.11 10.29
CA LYS A 75 -12.77 9.93 10.84
C LYS A 75 -11.70 10.23 9.81
N HIS A 76 -10.54 10.74 10.23
CA HIS A 76 -9.42 10.93 9.31
C HIS A 76 -8.77 9.58 8.98
N THR A 77 -8.39 9.38 7.72
CA THR A 77 -7.75 8.13 7.27
C THR A 77 -6.48 7.82 8.07
N PHE A 78 -5.72 8.83 8.51
CA PHE A 78 -4.53 8.61 9.33
C PHE A 78 -4.85 8.05 10.72
N ASP A 79 -5.93 8.49 11.36
CA ASP A 79 -6.33 7.93 12.66
C ASP A 79 -6.66 6.45 12.52
N LEU A 80 -7.44 6.10 11.48
CA LEU A 80 -7.76 4.71 11.14
C LEU A 80 -6.50 3.90 10.83
N ALA A 81 -5.57 4.46 10.06
CA ALA A 81 -4.34 3.78 9.67
C ALA A 81 -3.41 3.54 10.87
N ILE A 82 -3.29 4.48 11.80
CA ILE A 82 -2.47 4.34 13.01
C ILE A 82 -3.06 3.27 13.93
N GLU A 83 -4.37 3.28 14.16
CA GLU A 83 -5.05 2.25 14.94
C GLU A 83 -4.88 0.87 14.31
N THR A 84 -5.14 0.76 13.00
CA THR A 84 -4.97 -0.49 12.25
C THR A 84 -3.52 -0.97 12.32
N ALA A 85 -2.54 -0.07 12.19
CA ALA A 85 -1.13 -0.43 12.25
C ALA A 85 -0.74 -0.99 13.62
N ALA A 86 -1.27 -0.41 14.71
CA ALA A 86 -1.05 -0.89 16.07
C ALA A 86 -1.74 -2.24 16.31
N GLU A 87 -3.02 -2.36 15.97
CA GLU A 87 -3.81 -3.60 16.14
C GLU A 87 -3.20 -4.76 15.35
N CYS A 88 -2.77 -4.48 14.12
CA CYS A 88 -2.16 -5.47 13.25
C CYS A 88 -0.66 -5.63 13.50
N GLN A 89 -0.05 -4.97 14.48
CA GLN A 89 1.39 -5.06 14.80
C GLN A 89 2.29 -4.88 13.57
N LEU A 90 2.00 -3.85 12.76
CA LEU A 90 2.68 -3.63 11.46
C LEU A 90 4.11 -3.10 11.60
N GLU A 91 4.59 -2.79 12.81
CA GLU A 91 6.00 -2.51 13.07
C GLU A 91 6.92 -3.64 12.61
N ARG A 92 6.42 -4.89 12.59
CA ARG A 92 7.17 -6.04 12.04
C ARG A 92 7.54 -5.90 10.57
N LEU A 93 6.89 -5.01 9.83
CA LEU A 93 7.19 -4.75 8.41
C LEU A 93 8.38 -3.80 8.23
N VAL A 94 8.90 -3.21 9.31
CA VAL A 94 10.14 -2.44 9.28
C VAL A 94 11.30 -3.40 9.04
N SER A 95 11.80 -3.42 7.80
CA SER A 95 12.86 -4.32 7.37
C SER A 95 14.26 -3.81 7.70
N ALA A 96 14.43 -2.50 7.84
CA ALA A 96 15.70 -1.92 8.30
C ALA A 96 15.50 -0.51 8.87
N SER A 97 16.39 -0.13 9.77
CA SER A 97 16.47 1.20 10.35
C SER A 97 17.84 1.81 10.10
N TYR A 98 17.87 3.08 9.71
CA TYR A 98 19.08 3.83 9.42
C TYR A 98 19.17 5.08 10.30
N ARG A 99 20.38 5.59 10.52
CA ARG A 99 20.56 6.96 11.02
C ARG A 99 20.22 7.93 9.88
N LEU A 100 19.86 9.16 10.24
CA LEU A 100 19.57 10.18 9.24
C LEU A 100 20.80 10.51 8.37
N ASP A 101 22.00 10.46 8.94
CA ASP A 101 23.26 10.70 8.21
C ASP A 101 23.52 9.64 7.11
N ASP A 102 22.96 8.43 7.27
CA ASP A 102 23.07 7.33 6.31
C ASP A 102 21.96 7.38 5.23
N TYR A 103 21.35 8.56 5.00
CA TYR A 103 20.20 8.70 4.09
C TYR A 103 20.44 8.16 2.69
N LYS A 104 21.66 8.28 2.16
CA LYS A 104 21.99 7.78 0.81
C LYS A 104 21.82 6.27 0.73
N ASP A 105 22.31 5.55 1.73
CA ASP A 105 22.20 4.09 1.80
C ASP A 105 20.77 3.67 2.08
N ALA A 106 20.06 4.38 2.97
CA ALA A 106 18.65 4.13 3.27
C ALA A 106 17.77 4.26 2.03
N ILE A 107 17.94 5.35 1.26
CA ILE A 107 17.19 5.60 0.02
C ILE A 107 17.56 4.58 -1.06
N ALA A 108 18.85 4.28 -1.24
CA ALA A 108 19.29 3.26 -2.20
C ALA A 108 18.74 1.87 -1.86
N HIS A 109 18.65 1.52 -0.58
CA HIS A 109 18.01 0.29 -0.12
C HIS A 109 16.51 0.30 -0.42
N ALA A 110 15.80 1.37 -0.07
CA ALA A 110 14.37 1.50 -0.34
C ALA A 110 14.04 1.39 -1.84
N ALA A 111 14.86 2.00 -2.70
CA ALA A 111 14.69 1.93 -4.15
C ALA A 111 14.95 0.52 -4.73
N ALA A 112 15.81 -0.29 -4.08
CA ALA A 112 16.12 -1.66 -4.48
C ALA A 112 15.32 -2.73 -3.70
N SER A 113 14.27 -2.31 -2.97
CA SER A 113 13.55 -3.10 -1.96
C SER A 113 13.05 -4.46 -2.48
N GLY A 114 12.57 -4.54 -3.72
CA GLY A 114 12.14 -5.81 -4.32
C GLY A 114 13.26 -6.86 -4.45
N ARG A 115 14.48 -6.46 -4.84
CA ARG A 115 15.63 -7.39 -4.95
C ARG A 115 16.22 -7.77 -3.60
N ARG A 116 16.11 -6.87 -2.62
CA ARG A 116 16.69 -7.03 -1.27
C ARG A 116 15.70 -7.59 -0.25
N GLY A 117 14.47 -7.89 -0.64
CA GLY A 117 13.43 -8.41 0.25
C GLY A 117 13.01 -7.41 1.33
N ALA A 118 13.18 -6.10 1.08
CA ALA A 118 12.79 -5.07 2.03
C ALA A 118 11.34 -4.63 1.82
N VAL A 119 10.65 -4.28 2.90
CA VAL A 119 9.24 -3.84 2.89
C VAL A 119 9.14 -2.37 3.29
N LYS A 120 9.65 -2.01 4.47
CA LYS A 120 9.70 -0.62 4.95
C LYS A 120 11.07 -0.29 5.52
N ILE A 121 11.69 0.74 4.98
CA ILE A 121 12.91 1.34 5.51
C ILE A 121 12.53 2.57 6.32
N VAL A 122 13.10 2.72 7.52
CA VAL A 122 12.84 3.87 8.40
C VAL A 122 14.13 4.56 8.80
N PHE A 123 14.01 5.84 9.17
CA PHE A 123 15.05 6.53 9.91
C PHE A 123 14.75 6.46 11.41
N ASP A 124 15.73 6.05 12.19
CA ASP A 124 15.73 6.27 13.62
C ASP A 124 16.27 7.68 13.86
N LEU A 125 15.51 8.51 14.57
CA LEU A 125 15.86 9.89 14.89
C LEU A 125 16.33 10.08 16.34
N ARG A 126 16.38 9.01 17.16
CA ARG A 126 16.89 9.09 18.53
C ARG A 126 18.33 9.56 18.52
N SER A 127 18.68 10.60 19.27
CA SER A 127 20.00 11.24 19.19
C SER A 127 21.12 10.28 19.58
N THR A 128 22.22 10.28 18.81
CA THR A 128 23.49 9.68 19.23
C THR A 128 24.21 10.71 20.10
N SER A 129 23.69 10.97 21.29
CA SER A 129 24.26 11.95 22.24
C SER A 129 25.60 11.46 22.84
N GLU A 130 26.60 11.08 22.04
CA GLU A 130 27.94 10.72 22.54
C GLU A 130 29.13 11.10 21.65
N ARG A 131 28.93 11.56 20.40
CA ARG A 131 30.09 11.84 19.52
C ARG A 131 30.79 13.18 19.76
N THR A 132 30.16 14.15 20.42
CA THR A 132 30.74 15.49 20.62
C THR A 132 31.64 15.63 21.86
N LYS A 133 31.86 14.57 22.64
CA LYS A 133 32.72 14.60 23.85
C LYS A 133 34.15 14.06 23.66
N LYS A 134 34.50 13.56 22.47
CA LYS A 134 35.83 12.94 22.22
C LYS A 134 36.79 13.74 21.34
N GLU A 135 36.38 14.90 20.82
CA GLU A 135 37.25 15.75 19.96
C GLU A 135 37.81 17.00 20.66
N THR A 136 37.64 17.12 21.98
CA THR A 136 38.12 18.28 22.78
C THR A 136 39.08 17.93 23.93
N ASN A 137 39.80 16.81 23.84
CA ASN A 137 40.94 16.53 24.73
C ASN A 137 42.24 16.39 23.94
#